data_AF-A0A957G910-F1
#
_entry.id   AF-A0A957G910-F1
#
_cell.length_a   1.000
_cell.length_b   1.000
_cell.length_c   1.000
_cell.angle_alpha   90.00
_cell.angle_beta   90.00
_cell.angle_gamma   90.00
#
_symmetry.space_group_name_H-M   'P 1'
#
loop_
_entity.id
_entity.type
_entity.pdbx_description
1 polymer ?
#
loop_
_entity_poly.entity_id
_entity_poly.type
_entity_poly.pdbx_seq_one_letter_code
_entity_poly.pdbx_strand_id
1 'polypeptide(L)' 'MKIFYHDQFVLPLPDNHRFPMSKYARLRQRIVAARLVPPGDLRVPPAATDAQLRLAHSAAYVERVKNGQLTR' A
#
# COMPACT_ATOMS: atom_id res chain seq x y z
N MET A 1 -16.22 12.69 -1.56
CA MET A 1 -15.57 11.70 -0.65
C MET A 1 -14.32 11.23 -1.35
N LYS A 2 -13.16 11.14 -0.67
CA LYS A 2 -11.91 10.69 -1.30
C LYS A 2 -11.70 9.19 -1.07
N ILE A 3 -11.19 8.49 -2.08
CA ILE A 3 -10.79 7.08 -2.01
C ILE A 3 -9.29 6.99 -2.28
N PHE A 4 -8.58 6.30 -1.39
CA PHE A 4 -7.15 6.04 -1.55
C PHE A 4 -6.90 4.59 -1.99
N TYR A 5 -5.97 4.40 -2.91
CA TYR A 5 -5.60 3.08 -3.42
C TYR A 5 -4.08 2.91 -3.54
N HIS A 6 -3.60 1.68 -3.49
CA HIS A 6 -2.18 1.35 -3.54
C HIS A 6 -1.95 0.00 -4.24
N ASP A 7 -2.23 -0.04 -5.54
CA ASP A 7 -2.02 -1.22 -6.41
C ASP A 7 -0.78 -1.11 -7.31
N GLN A 8 -0.01 -0.01 -7.19
CA GLN A 8 1.17 0.28 -8.01
C GLN A 8 2.45 -0.40 -7.54
N PHE A 9 2.50 -0.78 -6.25
CA PHE A 9 3.68 -1.40 -5.64
C PHE A 9 3.41 -2.88 -5.42
N VAL A 10 3.61 -3.66 -6.48
CA VAL A 10 3.47 -5.11 -6.43
C VAL A 10 4.79 -5.69 -5.95
N LEU A 11 4.77 -6.33 -4.78
CA LEU A 11 5.88 -7.14 -4.32
C LEU A 11 5.83 -8.47 -5.09
N PRO A 12 6.95 -8.96 -5.64
CA PRO A 12 7.01 -10.31 -6.18
C PRO A 12 6.78 -11.28 -5.02
N LEU A 13 5.62 -11.91 -5.02
CA LEU A 13 5.22 -12.88 -4.01
C LEU A 13 5.35 -14.28 -4.61
N PRO A 14 5.72 -15.30 -3.81
CA PRO A 14 5.74 -16.68 -4.28
C PRO A 14 4.39 -17.12 -4.84
N ASP A 15 4.43 -18.07 -5.77
CA ASP A 15 3.22 -18.76 -6.22
C ASP A 15 2.44 -19.32 -5.01
N ASN A 16 1.10 -19.23 -5.06
CA ASN A 16 0.19 -19.59 -3.97
C ASN A 16 0.29 -18.75 -2.68
N HIS A 17 0.92 -17.57 -2.72
CA HIS A 17 0.86 -16.65 -1.58
C HIS A 17 -0.59 -16.24 -1.25
N ARG A 18 -1.00 -16.38 0.03
CA ARG A 18 -2.38 -16.14 0.50
C ARG A 18 -2.87 -14.70 0.39
N PHE A 19 -1.99 -13.77 0.00
CA PHE A 19 -2.30 -12.36 -0.18
C PHE A 19 -2.31 -12.01 -1.67
N PRO A 20 -3.47 -12.10 -2.35
CA PRO A 20 -3.57 -11.78 -3.77
C PRO A 20 -3.56 -10.26 -3.96
N MET A 21 -2.39 -9.67 -4.21
CA MET A 21 -2.25 -8.22 -4.46
C MET A 21 -3.15 -7.73 -5.61
N SER A 22 -3.43 -8.59 -6.59
CA SER A 22 -4.34 -8.31 -7.71
C SER A 22 -5.74 -7.89 -7.29
N LYS A 23 -6.20 -8.25 -6.08
CA LYS A 23 -7.52 -7.84 -5.57
C LYS A 23 -7.65 -6.32 -5.45
N TYR A 24 -6.56 -5.61 -5.10
CA TYR A 24 -6.58 -4.15 -4.93
C TYR A 24 -6.77 -3.44 -6.28
N ALA A 25 -6.06 -3.88 -7.31
CA ALA A 25 -6.23 -3.37 -8.67
C ALA A 25 -7.66 -3.61 -9.19
N ARG A 26 -8.18 -4.83 -8.96
CA ARG A 26 -9.55 -5.19 -9.36
C ARG A 26 -10.61 -4.35 -8.65
N LEU A 27 -10.42 -4.04 -7.37
CA LEU A 27 -11.32 -3.17 -6.62
C LEU A 27 -11.31 -1.75 -7.19
N ARG A 28 -10.13 -1.18 -7.45
CA ARG A 28 -10.01 0.15 -8.08
C ARG A 28 -10.72 0.22 -9.43
N GLN A 29 -10.52 -0.78 -10.28
CA GLN A 29 -11.20 -0.87 -11.58
C GLN A 29 -12.72 -0.87 -11.44
N ARG A 30 -13.26 -1.60 -10.47
CA ARG A 30 -14.71 -1.61 -10.18
C ARG A 30 -15.23 -0.26 -9.69
N ILE A 31 -14.48 0.43 -8.83
CA ILE A 31 -14.83 1.78 -8.35
C ILE A 31 -14.91 2.77 -9.51
N VAL A 32 -13.94 2.72 -10.43
CA VAL A 32 -13.92 3.56 -11.64
C VAL A 32 -15.09 3.22 -12.57
N ALA A 33 -15.31 1.93 -12.84
CA ALA A 33 -16.40 1.48 -13.72
C ALA A 33 -17.79 1.86 -13.18
N ALA A 34 -17.99 1.76 -11.87
CA ALA A 34 -19.23 2.15 -11.19
C ALA A 34 -19.36 3.66 -10.95
N ARG A 35 -18.35 4.46 -11.32
CA ARG A 35 -18.32 5.93 -11.17
C ARG A 35 -18.66 6.39 -9.74
N LEU A 36 -18.18 5.66 -8.72
CA LEU A 36 -18.53 5.94 -7.32
C LEU A 36 -17.95 7.26 -6.82
N VAL A 37 -16.88 7.75 -7.44
CA VAL A 37 -16.26 9.05 -7.15
C VAL A 37 -15.78 9.70 -8.46
N PRO A 38 -15.69 11.04 -8.52
CA PRO A 38 -15.01 11.73 -9.61
C PRO A 38 -13.55 11.25 -9.75
N PRO A 39 -12.97 11.25 -10.96
CA PRO A 39 -11.58 10.83 -11.16
C PRO A 39 -10.56 11.53 -10.24
N GLY A 40 -10.78 12.82 -9.91
CA GLY A 40 -9.90 13.59 -9.02
C GLY A 40 -9.97 13.24 -7.53
N ASP A 41 -10.94 12.40 -7.14
CA ASP A 41 -11.14 11.94 -5.77
C ASP A 41 -10.56 10.53 -5.52
N LEU A 42 -10.07 9.86 -6.57
CA LEU A 42 -9.35 8.59 -6.47
C LEU A 42 -7.83 8.85 -6.49
N ARG A 43 -7.14 8.60 -5.37
CA ARG A 43 -5.76 9.08 -5.15
C ARG A 43 -4.82 7.99 -4.66
N VAL A 44 -3.56 8.07 -5.06
CA VAL A 44 -2.47 7.32 -4.43
C VAL A 44 -2.05 8.10 -3.18
N PRO A 45 -1.98 7.48 -1.99
CA PRO A 45 -1.49 8.16 -0.80
C PRO A 45 0.04 8.38 -0.90
N PRO A 46 0.58 9.44 -0.28
CA PRO A 46 2.02 9.56 -0.12
C PRO A 46 2.57 8.44 0.78
N ALA A 47 3.85 8.14 0.63
CA ALA A 47 4.54 7.28 1.58
C ALA A 47 4.52 7.91 2.99
N ALA A 48 4.38 7.09 4.02
CA ALA A 48 4.54 7.54 5.39
C ALA A 48 5.99 7.98 5.65
N THR A 49 6.17 9.06 6.42
CA THR A 49 7.51 9.50 6.82
C THR A 49 8.05 8.62 7.96
N ASP A 50 9.38 8.58 8.13
CA ASP A 50 9.99 7.87 9.26
C ASP A 50 9.46 8.38 10.61
N ALA A 51 9.22 9.68 10.72
CA ALA A 51 8.64 10.27 11.92
C ALA A 51 7.23 9.74 12.21
N GLN A 52 6.39 9.58 11.18
CA GLN A 52 5.05 8.99 11.32
C GLN A 52 5.13 7.51 11.68
N LEU A 53 6.03 6.74 11.07
CA LEU A 53 6.23 5.33 11.41
C LEU A 53 6.70 5.14 12.86
N ARG A 54 7.53 6.05 13.36
CA ARG A 54 8.05 6.03 14.73
C ARG A 54 7.01 6.32 15.81
N LEU A 55 5.80 6.76 15.45
CA LEU A 55 4.69 6.88 16.40
C LEU A 55 4.22 5.52 16.94
N ALA A 56 4.46 4.43 16.19
CA ALA A 56 4.05 3.07 16.56
C ALA A 56 5.23 2.08 16.63
N HIS A 57 6.39 2.42 16.06
CA HIS A 57 7.54 1.53 15.93
C HIS A 57 8.82 2.15 16.49
N SER A 58 9.75 1.31 16.97
CA SER A 58 11.07 1.80 17.37
C SER A 58 11.87 2.30 16.18
N ALA A 59 12.74 3.30 16.40
CA ALA A 59 13.61 3.83 15.34
C ALA A 59 14.50 2.72 14.73
N ALA A 60 15.05 1.84 15.57
CA ALA A 60 15.86 0.72 15.13
C ALA A 60 15.09 -0.26 14.22
N TYR A 61 13.81 -0.51 14.50
CA TYR A 61 12.98 -1.35 13.64
C TYR A 61 12.76 -0.69 12.27
N VAL A 62 12.38 0.59 12.25
CA VAL A 62 12.13 1.32 10.99
C VAL A 62 13.36 1.33 10.09
N GLU A 63 14.55 1.58 10.64
CA GLU A 63 15.79 1.53 9.84
C GLU A 63 16.09 0.13 9.31
N ARG A 64 15.90 -0.93 10.12
CA ARG A 64 16.13 -2.29 9.65
C ARG A 64 15.16 -2.72 8.54
N VAL A 65 13.89 -2.32 8.63
CA VAL A 65 12.90 -2.57 7.55
C VAL A 65 13.33 -1.87 6.27
N LYS A 66 13.65 -0.57 6.34
CA LYS A 66 14.03 0.24 5.17
C LYS A 66 15.27 -0.30 4.45
N ASN A 67 16.21 -0.83 5.21
CA ASN A 67 17.49 -1.33 4.69
C ASN A 67 17.49 -2.85 4.41
N GLY A 68 16.36 -3.54 4.55
CA GLY A 68 16.28 -4.98 4.30
C GLY A 68 17.08 -5.85 5.29
N GLN A 69 17.25 -5.37 6.52
CA GLN A 69 18.07 -6.00 7.58
C GLN A 69 17.23 -6.74 8.63
N LEU A 70 16.00 -7.11 8.28
CA LEU A 70 15.17 -7.96 9.12
C LEU A 70 15.79 -9.35 9.20
N THR A 71 15.91 -9.85 10.42
CA THR A 71 16.36 -11.21 10.73
C THR A 71 15.13 -12.08 10.93
N ARG A 72 15.25 -13.36 10.59
CA ARG A 72 14.17 -14.34 10.76
C ARG A 72 13.96 -14.71 12.22
#